data_AF-A0A6P6NJC1-F1
#
_entry.id   AF-A0A6P6NJC1-F1
#
_cell.length_a   1.000
_cell.length_b   1.000
_cell.length_c   1.000
_cell.angle_alpha   90.00
_cell.angle_beta   90.00
_cell.angle_gamma   90.00
#
_symmetry.space_group_name_H-M   'P 1'
#
loop_
_entity.id
_entity.type
_entity.pdbx_description
1 polymer ?
#
loop_
_entity_poly.entity_id
_entity_poly.type
_entity_poly.pdbx_seq_one_letter_code
_entity_poly.pdbx_strand_id
1 'polypeptide(L)'
;MPPNLHQCVAQGKRPRKQELLVMVRTMVDSIQKVCLNPSRSQCSEIARRIMEKYPKSFADVTMEGDLIGCRYGSLLNQIKTRVEHVNRDNTLVRVRKPKRINENESTPSSESTASKCAKTDSYGCINWHPVDLPEDETPESVEEKRKEMVKLFSQEGPRAAERGQVEEWMKTTYASQRYAINNNPPPSIDELKDQWPFLFMKRFLCAHFNTLTGIDVNTRLTESLNTKGKKVLHFFESQLSRWKNDVRTVLKDINQAGKEDVDYGVASIITTMAYFKEKENALFLLADVSINVI
;
A
#
# COMPACT_ATOMS: atom_id res chain seq x y z
N MET A 1 5.31 36.68 -4.17
CA MET A 1 5.25 35.60 -5.19
C MET A 1 6.20 35.94 -6.34
N PRO A 2 6.74 34.95 -7.08
CA PRO A 2 7.59 35.21 -8.25
C PRO A 2 6.79 35.93 -9.36
N PRO A 3 7.32 37.01 -9.99
CA PRO A 3 6.61 37.75 -11.04
C PRO A 3 6.24 36.86 -12.24
N ASN A 4 7.17 35.99 -12.65
CA ASN A 4 6.99 35.09 -13.77
C ASN A 4 5.91 34.02 -13.54
N LEU A 5 5.65 33.65 -12.27
CA LEU A 5 4.61 32.68 -11.94
C LEU A 5 3.22 33.20 -12.34
N HIS A 6 2.93 34.47 -12.03
CA HIS A 6 1.64 35.09 -12.38
C HIS A 6 1.44 35.13 -13.89
N GLN A 7 2.48 35.47 -14.64
CA GLN A 7 2.42 35.50 -16.10
C GLN A 7 2.24 34.10 -16.69
N CYS A 8 2.97 33.09 -16.19
CA CYS A 8 2.82 31.70 -16.65
C CYS A 8 1.42 31.16 -16.38
N VAL A 9 0.89 31.41 -15.19
CA VAL A 9 -0.44 30.96 -14.79
C VAL A 9 -1.54 31.68 -15.59
N ALA A 10 -1.40 32.99 -15.83
CA ALA A 10 -2.31 33.76 -16.68
C ALA A 10 -2.33 33.25 -18.14
N GLN A 11 -1.18 32.79 -18.64
CA GLN A 11 -1.08 32.17 -19.96
C GLN A 11 -1.52 30.69 -19.99
N GLY A 12 -1.95 30.13 -18.85
CA GLY A 12 -2.31 28.72 -18.73
C GLY A 12 -1.13 27.76 -18.95
N LYS A 13 0.10 28.22 -18.76
CA LYS A 13 1.33 27.42 -18.90
C LYS A 13 1.74 26.81 -17.56
N ARG A 14 2.40 25.65 -17.60
CA ARG A 14 2.98 25.01 -16.42
C ARG A 14 4.20 25.81 -15.94
N PRO A 15 4.24 26.25 -14.67
CA PRO A 15 5.39 26.96 -14.12
C PRO A 15 6.67 26.12 -14.14
N ARG A 16 7.83 26.77 -14.20
CA ARG A 16 9.11 26.06 -14.08
C ARG A 16 9.28 25.53 -12.66
N LYS A 17 10.05 24.44 -12.51
CA LYS A 17 10.29 23.79 -11.21
C LYS A 17 10.77 24.77 -10.14
N GLN A 18 11.67 25.69 -10.48
CA GLN A 18 12.21 26.68 -9.53
C GLN A 18 11.12 27.64 -9.02
N GLU A 19 10.26 28.15 -9.91
CA GLU A 19 9.16 29.06 -9.57
C GLU A 19 8.11 28.36 -8.70
N LEU A 20 7.81 27.10 -9.02
CA LEU A 20 6.92 26.25 -8.26
C LEU A 20 7.44 26.03 -6.83
N LEU A 21 8.73 25.77 -6.65
CA LEU A 21 9.34 25.62 -5.33
C LEU A 21 9.27 26.90 -4.49
N VAL A 22 9.46 28.07 -5.11
CA VAL A 22 9.32 29.37 -4.41
C VAL A 22 7.87 29.62 -4.00
N MET A 23 6.91 29.30 -4.86
CA MET A 23 5.48 29.35 -4.54
C MET A 23 5.16 28.47 -3.33
N VAL A 24 5.59 27.21 -3.37
CA VAL A 24 5.35 26.23 -2.30
C VAL A 24 5.98 26.69 -0.98
N ARG A 25 7.20 27.23 -1.00
CA ARG A 25 7.85 27.81 0.19
C ARG A 25 6.99 28.93 0.78
N THR A 26 6.70 29.95 -0.01
CA THR A 26 5.91 31.13 0.42
C THR A 26 4.55 30.73 0.99
N MET A 27 3.90 29.76 0.35
CA MET A 27 2.61 29.26 0.79
C MET A 27 2.71 28.48 2.10
N VAL A 28 3.71 27.60 2.27
CA VAL A 28 3.91 26.89 3.53
C VAL A 28 4.25 27.84 4.66
N ASP A 29 5.07 28.86 4.42
CA ASP A 29 5.38 29.90 5.41
C ASP A 29 4.09 30.65 5.84
N SER A 30 3.12 30.81 4.93
CA SER A 30 1.81 31.38 5.24
C SER A 30 0.90 30.40 6.00
N ILE A 31 0.91 29.11 5.63
CA ILE A 31 0.17 28.05 6.34
C ILE A 31 0.64 27.95 7.79
N GLN A 32 1.95 28.04 8.03
CA GLN A 32 2.55 27.93 9.37
C GLN A 32 2.11 29.04 10.34
N LYS A 33 1.66 30.19 9.82
CA LYS A 33 1.08 31.25 10.66
C LYS A 33 -0.27 30.84 11.28
N VAL A 34 -0.95 29.85 10.69
CA VAL A 34 -2.26 29.35 11.15
C VAL A 34 -2.12 27.97 11.79
N CYS A 35 -1.36 27.07 11.17
CA CYS A 35 -1.15 25.72 11.65
C CYS A 35 0.29 25.28 11.38
N LEU A 36 1.05 25.01 12.44
CA LEU A 36 2.46 24.63 12.32
C LEU A 36 2.66 23.29 11.57
N ASN A 37 1.75 22.33 11.73
CA ASN A 37 1.81 21.03 11.04
C ASN A 37 0.43 20.60 10.52
N PRO A 38 0.01 21.13 9.36
CA PRO A 38 -1.24 20.74 8.73
C PRO A 38 -1.26 19.24 8.39
N SER A 39 -2.43 18.62 8.56
CA SER A 39 -2.69 17.24 8.15
C SER A 39 -2.60 17.09 6.63
N ARG A 40 -2.41 15.87 6.14
CA ARG A 40 -2.40 15.61 4.68
C ARG A 40 -3.71 16.01 4.02
N SER A 41 -4.85 15.85 4.71
CA SER A 41 -6.17 16.27 4.23
C SER A 41 -6.25 17.80 4.08
N GLN A 42 -5.76 18.56 5.06
CA GLN A 42 -5.72 20.03 4.98
C GLN A 42 -4.80 20.49 3.83
N CYS A 43 -3.63 19.88 3.67
CA CYS A 43 -2.75 20.18 2.53
C CYS A 43 -3.41 19.79 1.19
N SER A 44 -4.18 18.70 1.16
CA SER A 44 -4.90 18.22 -0.02
C SER A 44 -5.94 19.24 -0.46
N GLU A 45 -6.70 19.81 0.48
CA GLU A 45 -7.70 20.83 0.19
C GLU A 45 -7.07 22.09 -0.42
N ILE A 46 -5.93 22.54 0.10
CA ILE A 46 -5.19 23.67 -0.46
C ILE A 46 -4.72 23.37 -1.88
N ALA A 47 -4.10 22.21 -2.11
CA ALA A 47 -3.62 21.79 -3.42
C ALA A 47 -4.77 21.66 -4.44
N ARG A 48 -5.90 21.10 -4.01
CA ARG A 48 -7.12 20.96 -4.81
C ARG A 48 -7.62 22.33 -5.27
N ARG A 49 -7.78 23.30 -4.37
CA ARG A 49 -8.25 24.66 -4.71
C ARG A 49 -7.35 25.38 -5.70
N ILE A 50 -6.02 25.22 -5.57
CA ILE A 50 -5.06 25.81 -6.51
C ILE A 50 -5.22 25.20 -7.91
N MET A 51 -5.33 23.87 -7.97
CA MET A 51 -5.55 23.15 -9.23
C MET A 51 -6.88 23.53 -9.87
N GLU A 52 -7.98 23.61 -9.10
CA GLU A 52 -9.30 24.02 -9.61
C GLU A 52 -9.29 25.44 -10.18
N LYS A 53 -8.56 26.36 -9.55
CA LYS A 53 -8.42 27.74 -10.04
C LYS A 53 -7.55 27.83 -11.29
N TYR A 54 -6.54 26.96 -11.42
CA TYR A 54 -5.54 27.02 -12.47
C TYR A 54 -5.22 25.62 -13.04
N PRO A 55 -6.19 24.94 -13.66
CA PRO A 55 -6.06 23.52 -14.00
C PRO A 55 -4.97 23.27 -15.04
N LYS A 56 -4.82 24.15 -16.03
CA LYS A 56 -3.77 24.01 -17.07
C LYS A 56 -2.35 24.13 -16.52
N SER A 57 -2.17 24.83 -15.41
CA SER A 57 -0.86 25.10 -14.82
C SER A 57 -0.45 24.08 -13.76
N PHE A 58 -1.41 23.51 -13.02
CA PHE A 58 -1.12 22.67 -11.84
C PHE A 58 -1.74 21.27 -11.88
N ALA A 59 -2.55 20.93 -12.89
CA ALA A 59 -3.01 19.56 -13.03
C ALA A 59 -1.85 18.62 -13.36
N ASP A 60 -1.83 17.47 -12.71
CA ASP A 60 -1.00 16.34 -13.09
C ASP A 60 -1.62 15.67 -14.31
N VAL A 61 -0.92 15.77 -15.44
CA VAL A 61 -1.32 15.23 -16.74
C VAL A 61 -0.21 14.35 -17.30
N THR A 62 -0.58 13.33 -18.07
CA THR A 62 0.37 12.49 -18.82
C THR A 62 0.97 13.27 -20.00
N MET A 63 1.92 12.67 -20.72
CA MET A 63 2.44 13.27 -21.95
C MET A 63 1.37 13.39 -23.04
N GLU A 64 0.36 12.51 -23.03
CA GLU A 64 -0.80 12.58 -23.93
C GLU A 64 -1.89 13.54 -23.46
N GLY A 65 -1.75 14.14 -22.27
CA GLY A 65 -2.71 15.10 -21.70
C GLY A 65 -3.75 14.49 -20.76
N ASP A 66 -3.70 13.19 -20.48
CA ASP A 66 -4.65 12.51 -19.60
C ASP A 66 -4.42 12.86 -18.13
N LEU A 67 -5.50 12.99 -17.36
CA LEU A 67 -5.42 13.32 -15.94
C LEU A 67 -4.84 12.17 -15.10
N ILE A 68 -3.85 12.49 -14.25
CA ILE A 68 -3.17 11.53 -13.38
C ILE A 68 -3.77 11.58 -11.96
N GLY A 69 -4.34 10.44 -11.52
CA GLY A 69 -4.76 10.23 -10.12
C GLY A 69 -5.75 11.31 -9.62
N CYS A 70 -5.47 11.89 -8.45
CA CYS A 70 -6.27 13.00 -7.91
C CYS A 70 -6.00 14.36 -8.59
N ARG A 71 -5.21 14.40 -9.66
CA ARG A 71 -4.88 15.59 -10.47
C ARG A 71 -3.98 16.64 -9.80
N TYR A 72 -3.78 16.59 -8.49
CA TYR A 72 -2.95 17.55 -7.77
C TYR A 72 -1.93 16.86 -6.83
N GLY A 73 -1.65 15.58 -7.06
CA GLY A 73 -0.79 14.76 -6.22
C GLY A 73 0.64 15.29 -6.12
N SER A 74 1.20 15.79 -7.23
CA SER A 74 2.54 16.40 -7.26
C SER A 74 2.61 17.64 -6.38
N LEU A 75 1.59 18.51 -6.45
CA LEU A 75 1.53 19.73 -5.66
C LEU A 75 1.33 19.40 -4.18
N LEU A 76 0.40 18.50 -3.86
CA LEU A 76 0.17 18.02 -2.50
C LEU A 76 1.45 17.47 -1.85
N ASN A 77 2.19 16.62 -2.57
CA ASN A 77 3.42 16.05 -2.06
C ASN A 77 4.48 17.14 -1.82
N GLN A 78 4.65 18.09 -2.74
CA GLN A 78 5.58 19.21 -2.54
C GLN A 78 5.25 20.05 -1.30
N ILE A 79 3.97 20.35 -1.07
CA ILE A 79 3.51 21.06 0.13
C ILE A 79 3.85 20.25 1.38
N LYS A 80 3.49 18.95 1.40
CA LYS A 80 3.67 18.13 2.59
C LYS A 80 5.15 17.91 2.91
N THR A 81 5.98 17.66 1.91
CA THR A 81 7.44 17.57 2.06
C THR A 81 8.02 18.87 2.60
N ARG A 82 7.57 20.04 2.12
CA ARG A 82 8.05 21.32 2.64
C ARG A 82 7.62 21.56 4.09
N VAL A 83 6.38 21.23 4.47
CA VAL A 83 5.91 21.27 5.87
C VAL A 83 6.78 20.40 6.76
N GLU A 84 7.07 19.18 6.33
CA GLU A 84 7.94 18.25 7.07
C GLU A 84 9.37 18.78 7.19
N HIS A 85 9.91 19.39 6.14
CA HIS A 85 11.24 19.98 6.16
C HIS A 85 11.35 21.15 7.16
N VAL A 86 10.36 22.05 7.23
CA VAL A 86 10.42 23.16 8.20
C VAL A 86 10.26 22.66 9.63
N ASN A 87 9.47 21.61 9.82
CA ASN A 87 9.23 21.03 11.14
C ASN A 87 10.28 19.99 11.57
N ARG A 88 11.37 19.82 10.81
CA ARG A 88 12.36 18.76 11.04
C ARG A 88 12.98 18.83 12.43
N ASP A 89 13.25 20.04 12.91
CA ASP A 89 13.89 20.30 14.21
C ASP A 89 12.88 20.59 15.33
N ASN A 90 11.57 20.64 15.01
CA ASN A 90 10.50 20.86 15.99
C ASN A 90 9.87 19.53 16.41
N THR A 91 10.51 18.84 17.35
CA THR A 91 10.09 17.53 17.88
C THR A 91 8.76 17.55 18.63
N LEU A 92 8.28 18.71 19.07
CA LEU A 92 6.98 18.88 19.73
C LEU A 92 5.82 18.82 18.73
N VAL A 93 6.06 19.26 17.49
CA VAL A 93 5.04 19.40 16.43
C VAL A 93 5.06 18.21 15.46
N ARG A 94 6.07 17.34 15.53
CA ARG A 94 6.22 16.17 14.65
C ARG A 94 5.20 15.07 14.98
N VAL A 95 4.35 14.74 14.01
CA VAL A 95 3.37 13.63 14.11
C VAL A 95 4.08 12.27 14.24
N ARG A 96 5.22 12.09 13.54
CA ARG A 96 6.05 10.88 13.66
C ARG A 96 7.25 11.15 14.55
N LYS A 97 7.19 10.77 15.82
CA LYS A 97 8.37 10.81 16.70
C LYS A 97 9.29 9.62 16.35
N PRO A 98 10.62 9.81 16.32
CA PRO A 98 11.54 8.70 16.20
C PRO A 98 11.26 7.71 17.34
N LYS A 99 11.29 6.40 17.02
CA LYS A 99 11.18 5.33 18.00
C LYS A 99 12.30 5.57 19.03
N ARG A 100 11.93 5.92 20.27
CA ARG A 100 12.90 5.89 21.36
C ARG A 100 13.26 4.43 21.55
N ILE A 101 14.47 4.05 21.14
CA ILE A 101 15.09 2.81 21.61
C ILE A 101 15.45 3.14 23.06
N ASN A 102 14.57 2.80 23.99
CA ASN A 102 14.87 2.90 25.41
C ASN A 102 15.83 1.76 25.75
N GLU A 103 17.14 2.04 25.69
CA GLU A 103 18.16 1.12 26.21
C GLU A 103 18.28 1.16 27.74
N ASN A 104 17.60 2.07 28.43
CA ASN A 104 17.51 2.06 29.88
C ASN A 104 16.29 2.87 30.30
N GLU A 105 15.28 2.23 30.89
CA GLU A 105 14.53 2.82 32.01
C GLU A 105 13.59 1.79 32.62
N SER A 106 14.04 1.25 33.75
CA SER A 106 13.25 0.58 34.75
C SER A 106 12.32 1.60 35.44
N THR A 107 11.22 1.99 34.78
CA THR A 107 10.10 2.65 35.45
C THR A 107 8.78 2.42 34.68
N PRO A 108 7.71 1.93 35.32
CA PRO A 108 6.46 1.61 34.64
C PRO A 108 5.61 2.87 34.44
N SER A 109 5.65 3.41 33.22
CA SER A 109 4.63 4.32 32.69
C SER A 109 4.11 3.73 31.38
N SER A 110 3.40 2.60 31.49
CA SER A 110 3.08 1.67 30.40
C SER A 110 1.83 1.99 29.57
N GLU A 111 1.00 2.95 29.96
CA GLU A 111 -0.26 3.20 29.22
C GLU A 111 -0.11 4.14 28.02
N SER A 112 0.77 5.15 28.11
CA SER A 112 0.81 6.22 27.10
C SER A 112 1.58 5.85 25.82
N THR A 113 2.48 4.85 25.88
CA THR A 113 3.28 4.37 24.75
C THR A 113 2.58 3.26 23.98
N ALA A 114 1.98 2.29 24.69
CA ALA A 114 1.15 1.24 24.09
C ALA A 114 -0.05 1.82 23.32
N SER A 115 -0.75 2.80 23.90
CA SER A 115 -1.87 3.50 23.26
C SER A 115 -1.46 4.28 21.99
N LYS A 116 -0.22 4.80 21.92
CA LYS A 116 0.29 5.53 20.74
C LYS A 116 0.76 4.61 19.63
N CYS A 117 1.32 3.44 19.98
CA CYS A 117 1.67 2.40 19.00
C CYS A 117 0.40 1.85 18.34
N ALA A 118 -0.60 1.48 19.14
CA ALA A 118 -1.89 0.98 18.66
C ALA A 118 -2.61 1.96 17.69
N LYS A 119 -2.52 3.28 17.92
CA LYS A 119 -3.09 4.30 17.01
C LYS A 119 -2.36 4.42 15.67
N THR A 120 -1.09 4.05 15.62
CA THR A 120 -0.31 4.02 14.37
C THR A 120 -0.53 2.70 13.64
N ASP A 121 -0.57 1.59 14.38
CA ASP A 121 -0.65 0.24 13.82
C ASP A 121 -2.06 -0.10 13.31
N SER A 122 -3.10 0.53 13.88
CA SER A 122 -4.48 0.43 13.39
C SER A 122 -4.78 1.23 12.12
N TYR A 123 -3.85 2.08 11.66
CA TYR A 123 -4.12 2.96 10.51
C TYR A 123 -4.41 2.16 9.24
N GLY A 124 -5.58 2.41 8.63
CA GLY A 124 -6.03 1.70 7.44
C GLY A 124 -6.70 0.35 7.71
N CYS A 125 -6.86 -0.04 8.98
CA CYS A 125 -7.58 -1.25 9.37
C CYS A 125 -8.97 -0.88 9.89
N ILE A 126 -10.00 -1.54 9.37
CA ILE A 126 -11.39 -1.44 9.85
C ILE A 126 -11.63 -2.28 11.11
N ASN A 127 -10.93 -3.42 11.24
CA ASN A 127 -11.15 -4.38 12.32
C ASN A 127 -9.83 -4.78 13.00
N TRP A 128 -9.07 -3.79 13.47
CA TRP A 128 -7.70 -3.98 13.95
C TRP A 128 -7.59 -4.88 15.19
N HIS A 129 -8.48 -4.68 16.16
CA HIS A 129 -8.49 -5.33 17.47
C HIS A 129 -9.94 -5.45 17.95
N PRO A 130 -10.70 -6.47 17.47
CA PRO A 130 -12.08 -6.69 17.88
C PRO A 130 -12.15 -6.87 19.39
N VAL A 131 -13.22 -6.41 20.04
CA VAL A 131 -13.41 -6.55 21.50
C VAL A 131 -14.45 -7.63 21.80
N ASP A 132 -15.40 -7.83 20.90
CA ASP A 132 -16.51 -8.76 21.09
C ASP A 132 -16.26 -10.09 20.37
N LEU A 133 -16.68 -11.19 21.01
CA LEU A 133 -16.80 -12.49 20.37
C LEU A 133 -18.11 -12.55 19.55
N PRO A 134 -18.21 -13.46 18.56
CA PRO A 134 -19.50 -13.73 17.91
C PRO A 134 -20.59 -14.10 18.94
N GLU A 135 -21.85 -13.75 18.67
CA GLU A 135 -22.96 -13.81 19.64
C GLU A 135 -23.16 -15.20 20.29
N ASP A 136 -22.82 -16.28 19.57
CA ASP A 136 -22.99 -17.67 20.01
C ASP A 136 -21.72 -18.29 20.61
N GLU A 137 -20.67 -17.49 20.84
CA GLU A 137 -19.33 -17.99 21.16
C GLU A 137 -18.85 -17.57 22.55
N THR A 138 -18.26 -18.52 23.26
CA THR A 138 -17.53 -18.27 24.52
C THR A 138 -16.03 -18.31 24.30
N PRO A 139 -15.22 -17.70 25.20
CA PRO A 139 -13.76 -17.81 25.15
C PRO A 139 -13.28 -19.27 25.08
N GLU A 140 -13.95 -20.18 25.79
CA GLU A 140 -13.64 -21.61 25.82
C GLU A 140 -13.91 -22.27 24.47
N SER A 141 -15.05 -21.96 23.83
CA SER A 141 -15.41 -22.52 22.52
C SER A 141 -14.45 -22.05 21.43
N VAL A 142 -14.05 -20.78 21.46
CA VAL A 142 -13.08 -20.20 20.53
C VAL A 142 -11.70 -20.85 20.70
N GLU A 143 -11.27 -21.09 21.94
CA GLU A 143 -10.00 -21.76 22.23
C GLU A 143 -10.03 -23.25 21.83
N GLU A 144 -11.16 -23.94 21.98
CA GLU A 144 -11.34 -25.32 21.51
C GLU A 144 -11.21 -25.40 19.99
N LYS A 145 -11.87 -24.51 19.24
CA LYS A 145 -11.73 -24.42 17.78
C LYS A 145 -10.30 -24.16 17.35
N ARG A 146 -9.56 -23.30 18.06
CA ARG A 146 -8.13 -23.08 17.80
C ARG A 146 -7.33 -24.37 17.97
N LYS A 147 -7.53 -25.10 19.07
CA LYS A 147 -6.82 -26.37 19.33
C LYS A 147 -7.13 -27.43 18.27
N GLU A 148 -8.40 -27.58 17.89
CA GLU A 148 -8.79 -28.54 16.84
C GLU A 148 -8.23 -28.14 15.47
N MET A 149 -8.14 -26.85 15.13
CA MET A 149 -7.44 -26.41 13.92
C MET A 149 -5.96 -26.79 13.93
N VAL A 150 -5.24 -26.55 15.03
CA VAL A 150 -3.82 -26.91 15.15
C VAL A 150 -3.63 -28.42 15.01
N LYS A 151 -4.45 -29.21 15.71
CA LYS A 151 -4.44 -30.68 15.64
C LYS A 151 -4.73 -31.19 14.24
N LEU A 152 -5.76 -30.64 13.58
CA LEU A 152 -6.13 -31.02 12.22
C LEU A 152 -5.00 -30.73 11.22
N PHE A 153 -4.37 -29.54 11.33
CA PHE A 153 -3.22 -29.20 10.50
C PHE A 153 -2.02 -30.13 10.77
N SER A 154 -1.77 -30.51 12.02
CA SER A 154 -0.70 -31.46 12.35
C SER A 154 -0.93 -32.86 11.77
N GLN A 155 -2.18 -33.27 11.56
CA GLN A 155 -2.52 -34.61 11.07
C GLN A 155 -2.55 -34.67 9.54
N GLU A 156 -3.11 -33.66 8.88
CA GLU A 156 -3.34 -33.69 7.43
C GLU A 156 -2.51 -32.65 6.64
N GLY A 157 -1.78 -31.79 7.34
CA GLY A 157 -1.03 -30.69 6.76
C GLY A 157 -1.92 -29.66 6.06
N PRO A 158 -1.40 -28.94 5.04
CA PRO A 158 -2.15 -27.92 4.31
C PRO A 158 -3.43 -28.43 3.63
N ARG A 159 -3.56 -29.73 3.36
CA ARG A 159 -4.77 -30.30 2.72
C ARG A 159 -6.02 -30.20 3.60
N ALA A 160 -5.84 -30.10 4.92
CA ALA A 160 -6.94 -29.86 5.85
C ALA A 160 -7.73 -28.58 5.55
N ALA A 161 -7.16 -27.62 4.82
CA ALA A 161 -7.84 -26.39 4.44
C ALA A 161 -9.12 -26.62 3.63
N GLU A 162 -9.25 -27.79 2.99
CA GLU A 162 -10.45 -28.17 2.21
C GLU A 162 -11.57 -28.74 3.09
N ARG A 163 -11.34 -28.92 4.40
CA ARG A 163 -12.40 -29.31 5.35
C ARG A 163 -13.33 -28.11 5.53
N GLY A 164 -14.63 -28.32 5.26
CA GLY A 164 -15.62 -27.23 5.26
C GLY A 164 -15.69 -26.40 6.55
N GLN A 165 -15.39 -27.02 7.71
CA GLN A 165 -15.43 -26.35 9.02
C GLN A 165 -14.26 -25.38 9.27
N VAL A 166 -13.12 -25.52 8.57
CA VAL A 166 -11.91 -24.72 8.84
C VAL A 166 -12.16 -23.25 8.51
N GLU A 167 -12.89 -22.96 7.44
CA GLU A 167 -13.21 -21.57 7.10
C GLU A 167 -14.06 -20.91 8.18
N GLU A 168 -15.04 -21.63 8.72
CA GLU A 168 -15.90 -21.10 9.78
C GLU A 168 -15.12 -20.90 11.08
N TRP A 169 -14.26 -21.85 11.45
CA TRP A 169 -13.38 -21.70 12.60
C TRP A 169 -12.41 -20.53 12.43
N MET A 170 -11.86 -20.30 11.24
CA MET A 170 -11.01 -19.13 10.97
C MET A 170 -11.76 -17.81 11.11
N LYS A 171 -13.05 -17.75 10.75
CA LYS A 171 -13.89 -16.55 10.95
C LYS A 171 -14.23 -16.34 12.42
N THR A 172 -14.70 -17.39 13.08
CA THR A 172 -15.09 -17.37 14.50
C THR A 172 -13.92 -16.94 15.39
N THR A 173 -12.72 -17.45 15.11
CA THR A 173 -11.52 -17.19 15.92
C THR A 173 -10.74 -15.93 15.52
N TYR A 174 -11.28 -15.09 14.63
CA TYR A 174 -10.59 -13.90 14.11
C TYR A 174 -10.07 -12.97 15.21
N ALA A 175 -10.86 -12.73 16.26
CA ALA A 175 -10.45 -11.90 17.39
C ALA A 175 -9.19 -12.46 18.08
N SER A 176 -9.18 -13.76 18.38
CA SER A 176 -8.03 -14.45 18.99
C SER A 176 -6.79 -14.42 18.10
N GLN A 177 -6.95 -14.54 16.77
CA GLN A 177 -5.84 -14.37 15.83
C GLN A 177 -5.26 -12.94 15.92
N ARG A 178 -6.11 -11.91 15.98
CA ARG A 178 -5.67 -10.52 16.15
C ARG A 178 -5.00 -10.29 17.49
N TYR A 179 -5.47 -10.90 18.58
CA TYR A 179 -4.84 -10.79 19.89
C TYR A 179 -3.44 -11.41 19.90
N ALA A 180 -3.27 -12.59 19.28
CA ALA A 180 -1.95 -13.21 19.14
C ALA A 180 -0.99 -12.34 18.31
N ILE A 181 -1.44 -11.82 17.16
CA ILE A 181 -0.61 -10.97 16.28
C ILE A 181 -0.24 -9.64 16.94
N ASN A 182 -1.19 -9.02 17.65
CA ASN A 182 -1.02 -7.71 18.28
C ASN A 182 -0.39 -7.80 19.68
N ASN A 183 0.02 -8.99 20.12
CA ASN A 183 0.57 -9.17 21.46
C ASN A 183 1.83 -8.32 21.64
N ASN A 184 2.10 -7.93 22.89
CA ASN A 184 3.27 -7.13 23.22
C ASN A 184 3.99 -7.74 24.44
N PRO A 185 5.21 -8.28 24.28
CA PRO A 185 6.03 -8.27 23.06
C PRO A 185 5.41 -9.12 21.92
N PRO A 186 5.72 -8.79 20.64
CA PRO A 186 5.19 -9.54 19.51
C PRO A 186 5.77 -10.96 19.50
N PRO A 187 4.95 -12.00 19.22
CA PRO A 187 5.45 -13.35 19.05
C PRO A 187 6.31 -13.46 17.79
N SER A 188 7.15 -14.48 17.75
CA SER A 188 7.86 -14.85 16.52
C SER A 188 6.88 -15.37 15.47
N ILE A 189 7.33 -15.36 14.20
CA ILE A 189 6.54 -15.92 13.10
C ILE A 189 6.30 -17.43 13.28
N ASP A 190 7.28 -18.15 13.81
CA ASP A 190 7.16 -19.59 14.08
C ASP A 190 6.15 -19.86 15.19
N GLU A 191 6.19 -19.10 16.30
CA GLU A 191 5.19 -19.19 17.37
C GLU A 191 3.77 -18.90 16.88
N LEU A 192 3.60 -17.89 16.01
CA LEU A 192 2.30 -17.60 15.40
C LEU A 192 1.84 -18.74 14.49
N LYS A 193 2.76 -19.34 13.74
CA LYS A 193 2.45 -20.44 12.83
C LYS A 193 2.06 -21.70 13.59
N ASP A 194 2.70 -21.97 14.73
CA ASP A 194 2.34 -23.09 15.60
C ASP A 194 0.94 -22.91 16.21
N GLN A 195 0.56 -21.67 16.53
CA GLN A 195 -0.75 -21.35 17.10
C GLN A 195 -1.87 -21.24 16.04
N TRP A 196 -1.54 -20.77 14.84
CA TRP A 196 -2.47 -20.42 13.77
C TRP A 196 -1.95 -20.87 12.39
N PRO A 197 -1.76 -22.17 12.15
CA PRO A 197 -1.08 -22.64 10.95
C PRO A 197 -1.84 -22.29 9.66
N PHE A 198 -3.17 -22.31 9.70
CA PHE A 198 -4.01 -21.94 8.55
C PHE A 198 -3.89 -20.46 8.17
N LEU A 199 -3.56 -19.55 9.11
CA LEU A 199 -3.36 -18.13 8.79
C LEU A 199 -2.23 -17.91 7.77
N PHE A 200 -1.27 -18.85 7.69
CA PHE A 200 -0.15 -18.79 6.76
C PHE A 200 -0.45 -19.40 5.38
N MET A 201 -1.70 -19.78 5.12
CA MET A 201 -2.15 -20.20 3.79
C MET A 201 -2.80 -19.03 3.05
N LYS A 202 -2.51 -18.89 1.75
CA LYS A 202 -2.99 -17.76 0.92
C LYS A 202 -4.48 -17.44 1.10
N ARG A 203 -5.35 -18.46 1.03
CA ARG A 203 -6.81 -18.32 1.17
C ARG A 203 -7.19 -17.61 2.46
N PHE A 204 -6.73 -18.12 3.60
CA PHE A 204 -7.09 -17.59 4.90
C PHE A 204 -6.36 -16.29 5.23
N LEU A 205 -5.11 -16.13 4.78
CA LEU A 205 -4.40 -14.85 4.91
C LEU A 205 -5.13 -13.72 4.16
N CYS A 206 -5.56 -13.98 2.92
CA CYS A 206 -6.33 -13.01 2.14
C CYS A 206 -7.69 -12.71 2.79
N ALA A 207 -8.40 -13.73 3.30
CA ALA A 207 -9.66 -13.55 4.01
C ALA A 207 -9.47 -12.71 5.29
N HIS A 208 -8.45 -13.03 6.09
CA HIS A 208 -8.08 -12.28 7.29
C HIS A 208 -7.75 -10.82 7.00
N PHE A 209 -6.98 -10.57 5.92
CA PHE A 209 -6.66 -9.22 5.46
C PHE A 209 -7.90 -8.46 5.00
N ASN A 210 -8.83 -9.12 4.31
CA ASN A 210 -10.10 -8.51 3.91
C ASN A 210 -10.92 -8.11 5.14
N THR A 211 -11.09 -9.00 6.13
CA THR A 211 -11.76 -8.64 7.40
C THR A 211 -11.05 -7.49 8.11
N LEU A 212 -9.71 -7.44 8.06
CA LEU A 212 -8.90 -6.41 8.69
C LEU A 212 -9.06 -5.04 8.04
N THR A 213 -9.16 -4.97 6.71
CA THR A 213 -9.01 -3.71 5.94
C THR A 213 -10.21 -3.35 5.05
N GLY A 214 -11.12 -4.29 4.81
CA GLY A 214 -12.20 -4.21 3.82
C GLY A 214 -11.72 -4.34 2.38
N ILE A 215 -10.47 -4.75 2.15
CA ILE A 215 -9.88 -4.87 0.82
C ILE A 215 -9.72 -6.35 0.46
N ASP A 216 -10.42 -6.78 -0.59
CA ASP A 216 -10.14 -8.03 -1.27
C ASP A 216 -8.86 -7.89 -2.12
N VAL A 217 -7.76 -8.48 -1.62
CA VAL A 217 -6.45 -8.42 -2.28
C VAL A 217 -6.48 -9.01 -3.69
N ASN A 218 -7.15 -10.15 -3.90
CA ASN A 218 -7.11 -10.82 -5.19
C ASN A 218 -7.86 -9.99 -6.23
N THR A 219 -9.08 -9.57 -5.90
CA THR A 219 -9.89 -8.71 -6.78
C THR A 219 -9.17 -7.41 -7.07
N ARG A 220 -8.70 -6.72 -6.01
CA ARG A 220 -8.08 -5.39 -6.14
C ARG A 220 -6.77 -5.42 -6.92
N LEU A 221 -5.96 -6.46 -6.73
CA LEU A 221 -4.71 -6.65 -7.45
C LEU A 221 -4.99 -6.91 -8.92
N THR A 222 -5.89 -7.84 -9.25
CA THR A 222 -6.25 -8.18 -10.63
C THR A 222 -6.79 -6.97 -11.39
N GLU A 223 -7.74 -6.23 -10.81
CA GLU A 223 -8.26 -4.99 -11.40
C GLU A 223 -7.17 -3.94 -11.60
N SER A 224 -6.30 -3.77 -10.60
CA SER A 224 -5.20 -2.80 -10.66
C SER A 224 -4.20 -3.17 -11.73
N LEU A 225 -3.85 -4.44 -11.88
CA LEU A 225 -2.94 -4.93 -12.90
C LEU A 225 -3.56 -4.77 -14.31
N ASN A 226 -4.83 -5.10 -14.48
CA ASN A 226 -5.52 -4.95 -15.77
C ASN A 226 -5.63 -3.49 -16.21
N THR A 227 -5.87 -2.57 -15.28
CA THR A 227 -6.03 -1.14 -15.61
C THR A 227 -4.69 -0.40 -15.66
N LYS A 228 -3.84 -0.56 -14.65
CA LYS A 228 -2.56 0.14 -14.54
C LYS A 228 -1.47 -0.53 -15.37
N GLY A 229 -1.52 -1.85 -15.56
CA GLY A 229 -0.59 -2.58 -16.42
C GLY A 229 -0.62 -2.06 -17.85
N LYS A 230 -1.82 -1.82 -18.39
CA LYS A 230 -1.99 -1.13 -19.69
C LYS A 230 -1.30 0.24 -19.74
N LYS A 231 -1.46 1.05 -18.68
CA LYS A 231 -0.82 2.39 -18.61
C LYS A 231 0.70 2.29 -18.53
N VAL A 232 1.22 1.30 -17.80
CA VAL A 232 2.66 1.04 -17.70
C VAL A 232 3.20 0.64 -19.07
N LEU A 233 2.55 -0.30 -19.75
CA LEU A 233 2.95 -0.75 -21.08
C LEU A 233 2.91 0.39 -22.10
N HIS A 234 1.82 1.16 -22.14
CA HIS A 234 1.70 2.34 -22.99
C HIS A 234 2.84 3.34 -22.77
N PHE A 235 3.21 3.60 -21.50
CA PHE A 235 4.34 4.46 -21.18
C PHE A 235 5.64 3.92 -21.77
N PHE A 236 5.92 2.62 -21.64
CA PHE A 236 7.11 2.02 -22.22
C PHE A 236 7.10 2.06 -23.75
N GLU A 237 5.97 1.76 -24.39
CA GLU A 237 5.80 1.80 -25.84
C GLU A 237 6.00 3.21 -26.42
N SER A 238 5.43 4.23 -25.77
CA SER A 238 5.56 5.65 -26.19
C SER A 238 7.01 6.15 -26.24
N GLN A 239 7.93 5.45 -25.58
CA GLN A 239 9.33 5.84 -25.40
C GLN A 239 10.30 4.74 -25.83
N LEU A 240 9.91 3.87 -26.77
CA LEU A 240 10.66 2.68 -27.18
C LEU A 240 12.16 2.95 -27.46
N SER A 241 12.45 4.08 -28.12
CA SER A 241 13.82 4.51 -28.47
C SER A 241 14.71 4.83 -27.26
N ARG A 242 14.14 5.05 -26.07
CA ARG A 242 14.88 5.34 -24.83
C ARG A 242 15.29 4.09 -24.07
N TRP A 243 14.63 2.97 -24.32
CA TRP A 243 14.84 1.75 -23.53
C TRP A 243 15.96 0.87 -24.08
N LYS A 244 16.51 0.03 -23.22
CA LYS A 244 17.54 -0.97 -23.57
C LYS A 244 16.93 -2.12 -24.35
N ASN A 245 17.80 -2.93 -24.97
CA ASN A 245 17.37 -4.06 -25.80
C ASN A 245 16.45 -5.02 -25.04
N ASP A 246 16.74 -5.36 -23.79
CA ASP A 246 15.94 -6.31 -23.00
C ASP A 246 14.45 -5.88 -22.91
N VAL A 247 14.19 -4.62 -22.57
CA VAL A 247 12.83 -4.05 -22.52
C VAL A 247 12.20 -4.03 -23.91
N ARG A 248 12.97 -3.70 -24.95
CA ARG A 248 12.46 -3.68 -26.34
C ARG A 248 12.12 -5.07 -26.84
N THR A 249 12.89 -6.09 -26.47
CA THR A 249 12.63 -7.49 -26.82
C THR A 249 11.32 -7.94 -26.17
N VAL A 250 11.17 -7.74 -24.86
CA VAL A 250 9.92 -8.06 -24.15
C VAL A 250 8.70 -7.39 -24.80
N LEU A 251 8.78 -6.09 -25.11
CA LEU A 251 7.67 -5.38 -25.77
C LEU A 251 7.40 -5.90 -27.19
N LYS A 252 8.41 -6.33 -27.94
CA LYS A 252 8.21 -6.95 -29.26
C LYS A 252 7.48 -8.28 -29.12
N ASP A 253 7.88 -9.11 -28.17
CA ASP A 253 7.29 -10.43 -27.94
C ASP A 253 5.82 -10.29 -27.52
N ILE A 254 5.52 -9.34 -26.62
CA ILE A 254 4.14 -9.00 -26.23
C ILE A 254 3.31 -8.56 -27.44
N ASN A 255 3.87 -7.74 -28.33
CA ASN A 255 3.15 -7.28 -29.52
C ASN A 255 2.96 -8.39 -30.58
N GLN A 256 3.83 -9.39 -30.61
CA GLN A 256 3.71 -10.55 -31.51
C GLN A 256 2.68 -11.58 -31.02
N ALA A 257 2.46 -11.69 -29.71
CA ALA A 257 1.52 -12.65 -29.12
C ALA A 257 0.04 -12.39 -29.48
N GLY A 258 -0.30 -11.24 -30.07
CA GLY A 258 -1.68 -10.88 -30.40
C GLY A 258 -2.47 -10.34 -29.19
N LYS A 259 -3.40 -9.40 -29.42
CA LYS A 259 -4.06 -8.67 -28.32
C LYS A 259 -4.98 -9.54 -27.43
N GLU A 260 -5.46 -10.67 -27.95
CA GLU A 260 -6.38 -11.55 -27.23
C GLU A 260 -5.66 -12.47 -26.24
N ASP A 261 -4.38 -12.76 -26.48
CA ASP A 261 -3.58 -13.69 -25.65
C ASP A 261 -2.74 -12.99 -24.57
N VAL A 262 -2.76 -11.65 -24.52
CA VAL A 262 -1.90 -10.87 -23.61
C VAL A 262 -2.64 -10.52 -22.32
N ASP A 263 -2.21 -11.12 -21.21
CA ASP A 263 -2.49 -10.59 -19.86
C ASP A 263 -1.64 -9.33 -19.63
N TYR A 264 -2.28 -8.16 -19.70
CA TYR A 264 -1.63 -6.86 -19.51
C TYR A 264 -1.00 -6.69 -18.12
N GLY A 265 -1.49 -7.39 -17.11
CA GLY A 265 -0.90 -7.44 -15.79
C GLY A 265 0.46 -8.12 -15.83
N VAL A 266 0.49 -9.36 -16.31
CA VAL A 266 1.72 -10.16 -16.46
C VAL A 266 2.72 -9.47 -17.38
N ALA A 267 2.29 -8.99 -18.54
CA ALA A 267 3.13 -8.27 -19.49
C ALA A 267 3.75 -7.02 -18.86
N SER A 268 3.00 -6.27 -18.05
CA SER A 268 3.54 -5.10 -17.34
C SER A 268 4.58 -5.48 -16.28
N ILE A 269 4.39 -6.61 -15.60
CA ILE A 269 5.36 -7.13 -14.62
C ILE A 269 6.65 -7.54 -15.35
N ILE A 270 6.57 -8.33 -16.42
CA ILE A 270 7.75 -8.79 -17.18
C ILE A 270 8.50 -7.59 -17.78
N THR A 271 7.79 -6.60 -18.32
CA THR A 271 8.40 -5.35 -18.82
C THR A 271 9.14 -4.59 -17.71
N THR A 272 8.53 -4.52 -16.52
CA THR A 272 9.12 -3.85 -15.35
C THR A 272 10.34 -4.62 -14.82
N MET A 273 10.30 -5.95 -14.82
CA MET A 273 11.44 -6.80 -14.48
C MET A 273 12.60 -6.59 -15.44
N ALA A 274 12.35 -6.57 -16.75
CA ALA A 274 13.38 -6.26 -17.75
C ALA A 274 13.98 -4.85 -17.55
N TYR A 275 13.16 -3.87 -17.16
CA TYR A 275 13.63 -2.52 -16.86
C TYR A 275 14.57 -2.49 -15.64
N PHE A 276 14.22 -3.20 -14.55
CA PHE A 276 15.04 -3.29 -13.34
C PHE A 276 16.15 -4.34 -13.41
N LYS A 277 16.21 -5.12 -14.50
CA LYS A 277 17.13 -6.26 -14.70
C LYS A 277 16.94 -7.38 -13.67
N GLU A 278 15.69 -7.61 -13.27
CA GLU A 278 15.32 -8.75 -12.44
C GLU A 278 15.29 -10.03 -13.27
N LYS A 279 15.65 -11.16 -12.66
CA LYS A 279 15.57 -12.47 -13.32
C LYS A 279 14.12 -12.91 -13.37
N GLU A 280 13.65 -13.41 -14.51
CA GLU A 280 12.25 -13.86 -14.67
C GLU A 280 11.85 -14.92 -13.63
N ASN A 281 12.77 -15.86 -13.35
CA ASN A 281 12.57 -16.91 -12.36
C ASN A 281 12.53 -16.42 -10.90
N ALA A 282 12.74 -15.13 -10.64
CA ALA A 282 12.56 -14.55 -9.31
C ALA A 282 11.07 -14.40 -8.95
N LEU A 283 10.19 -14.24 -9.95
CA LEU A 283 8.74 -14.08 -9.74
C LEU A 283 7.91 -15.13 -10.49
N PHE A 284 8.39 -15.64 -11.62
CA PHE A 284 7.67 -16.60 -12.44
C PHE A 284 8.26 -18.00 -12.29
N LEU A 285 7.37 -18.98 -12.07
CA LEU A 285 7.71 -20.38 -12.22
C LEU A 285 7.38 -20.79 -13.66
N LEU A 286 8.39 -21.12 -14.45
CA LEU A 286 8.19 -21.67 -15.78
C LEU A 286 7.70 -23.10 -15.65
N ALA A 287 6.44 -23.36 -16.00
CA ALA A 287 5.89 -24.70 -16.09
C ALA A 287 6.20 -25.26 -17.47
N ASP A 288 6.79 -26.46 -17.52
CA ASP A 288 7.00 -27.19 -18.76
C ASP A 288 5.64 -27.68 -19.28
N VAL A 289 5.26 -27.31 -20.50
CA VAL A 289 3.94 -27.65 -21.11
C VAL A 289 3.88 -29.14 -21.50
N SER A 290 4.93 -29.89 -21.21
CA SER A 290 5.13 -31.28 -21.63
C SER A 290 4.31 -32.34 -20.87
N ILE A 291 3.38 -31.96 -19.97
CA ILE A 291 2.48 -32.93 -19.31
C ILE A 291 1.10 -32.87 -19.98
N ASN A 292 0.99 -33.52 -21.14
CA ASN A 292 -0.28 -34.08 -21.58
C ASN A 292 -0.67 -35.17 -20.57
N VAL A 293 -1.62 -34.86 -19.70
CA VAL A 293 -2.26 -35.84 -18.81
C VAL A 293 -3.22 -36.68 -19.64
N ILE A 294 -2.94 -37.99 -19.73
CA ILE A 294 -3.94 -39.05 -19.96
C ILE A 294 -4.57 -39.36 -18.61
#